data_AF-A0A8T3V7D1-F1
#
_entry.id   AF-A0A8T3V7D1-F1
#
_cell.length_a   1.000
_cell.length_b   1.000
_cell.length_c   1.000
_cell.angle_alpha   90.00
_cell.angle_beta   90.00
_cell.angle_gamma   90.00
#
_symmetry.space_group_name_H-M   'P 1'
#
loop_
_entity.id
_entity.type
_entity.pdbx_description
1 polymer ?
#
loop_
_entity_poly.entity_id
_entity_poly.type
_entity_poly.pdbx_seq_one_letter_code
_entity_poly.pdbx_strand_id
1 'polypeptide(L)'
;MRNIIVVECISTGKNFIGDIINRGYNPVVLDLKNVDTEDGKEFGKHVKEEYELIPYEFDMIYEKDTFEETLEEVRKFDPLLIVPGNERGVVLAAKLTHELGLLGNSIENLDAMTLKNEMHNRLAERGLRSIKITD
;
A
#
# COMPACT_ATOMS: atom_id res chain seq x y z
N MET A 1 8.46 -5.27 -19.90
CA MET A 1 8.91 -4.33 -18.84
C MET A 1 8.47 -4.93 -17.51
N ARG A 2 9.25 -4.89 -16.44
CA ARG A 2 8.82 -5.46 -15.14
C ARG A 2 7.87 -4.49 -14.43
N ASN A 3 6.92 -5.03 -13.69
CA ASN A 3 5.89 -4.26 -13.00
C ASN A 3 6.33 -3.86 -11.59
N ILE A 4 6.02 -2.64 -11.17
CA ILE A 4 6.05 -2.22 -9.77
C ILE A 4 4.63 -1.83 -9.39
N ILE A 5 4.10 -2.44 -8.33
CA ILE A 5 2.74 -2.17 -7.88
C ILE A 5 2.77 -1.14 -6.74
N VAL A 6 1.93 -0.10 -6.86
CA VAL A 6 1.67 0.87 -5.80
C VAL A 6 0.27 0.63 -5.25
N VAL A 7 0.17 0.26 -3.97
CA VAL A 7 -1.12 0.02 -3.30
C VAL A 7 -1.68 1.34 -2.80
N GLU A 8 -2.86 1.73 -3.31
CA GLU A 8 -3.53 3.02 -3.11
C GLU A 8 -2.62 4.23 -3.36
N CYS A 9 -2.54 4.63 -4.64
CA CYS A 9 -1.59 5.63 -5.13
C CYS A 9 -2.06 7.08 -4.90
N ILE A 10 -2.38 7.46 -3.65
CA ILE A 10 -2.79 8.83 -3.30
C ILE A 10 -1.72 9.53 -2.45
N SER A 11 -1.84 10.86 -2.26
CA SER A 11 -0.87 11.64 -1.46
C SER A 11 0.57 11.47 -1.97
N THR A 12 1.47 10.89 -1.17
CA THR A 12 2.88 10.68 -1.53
C THR A 12 3.02 9.62 -2.63
N GLY A 13 2.14 8.63 -2.66
CA GLY A 13 2.18 7.53 -3.63
C GLY A 13 2.12 8.00 -5.08
N LYS A 14 1.43 9.10 -5.37
CA LYS A 14 1.33 9.69 -6.72
C LYS A 14 2.69 10.00 -7.33
N ASN A 15 3.64 10.42 -6.50
CA ASN A 15 5.00 10.75 -6.94
C ASN A 15 5.77 9.51 -7.40
N PHE A 16 5.40 8.31 -6.95
CA PHE A 16 6.10 7.08 -7.31
C PHE A 16 5.89 6.70 -8.78
N ILE A 17 4.76 7.08 -9.40
CA ILE A 17 4.45 6.69 -10.78
C ILE A 17 5.50 7.22 -11.75
N GLY A 18 5.78 8.53 -11.70
CA GLY A 18 6.83 9.13 -12.53
C GLY A 18 8.21 8.52 -12.27
N ASP A 19 8.55 8.27 -11.00
CA ASP A 19 9.84 7.67 -10.62
C ASP A 19 10.00 6.22 -11.12
N ILE A 20 8.92 5.43 -11.09
CA ILE A 20 8.91 4.05 -11.61
C ILE A 20 9.18 4.07 -13.12
N ILE A 21 8.49 4.95 -13.87
CA ILE A 21 8.68 5.11 -15.33
C ILE A 21 10.09 5.57 -15.65
N ASN A 22 10.59 6.58 -14.94
CA ASN A 22 11.94 7.12 -15.14
C ASN A 22 13.05 6.07 -14.91
N ARG A 23 12.75 5.03 -14.12
CA ARG A 23 13.65 3.88 -13.87
C ARG A 23 13.48 2.73 -14.88
N GLY A 24 12.58 2.87 -15.86
CA GLY A 24 12.34 1.88 -16.91
C GLY A 24 11.43 0.72 -16.49
N TYR A 25 10.57 0.93 -15.49
CA TYR A 25 9.58 -0.04 -15.02
C TYR A 25 8.15 0.39 -15.38
N ASN A 26 7.23 -0.57 -15.38
CA ASN A 26 5.81 -0.31 -15.61
C ASN A 26 5.11 -0.09 -14.26
N PRO A 27 4.51 1.08 -14.01
CA PRO A 27 3.71 1.31 -12.81
C PRO A 27 2.34 0.65 -12.94
N VAL A 28 1.94 -0.05 -11.89
CA VAL A 28 0.59 -0.62 -11.75
C VAL A 28 0.02 -0.12 -10.43
N VAL A 29 -1.16 0.48 -10.45
CA VAL A 29 -1.86 0.92 -9.23
C VAL A 29 -2.84 -0.18 -8.81
N LEU A 30 -2.75 -0.60 -7.55
CA LEU A 30 -3.74 -1.44 -6.90
C LEU A 30 -4.64 -0.55 -6.04
N ASP A 31 -5.84 -0.28 -6.53
CA ASP A 31 -6.83 0.52 -5.83
C ASP A 31 -7.57 -0.31 -4.78
N LEU A 32 -7.77 0.27 -3.59
CA LEU A 32 -8.41 -0.42 -2.48
C LEU A 32 -9.92 -0.29 -2.54
N LYS A 33 -10.60 -1.32 -2.03
CA LYS A 33 -12.04 -1.29 -1.86
C LYS A 33 -12.39 -0.25 -0.80
N ASN A 34 -13.34 0.62 -1.14
CA ASN A 34 -13.90 1.56 -0.18
C ASN A 34 -15.07 0.92 0.56
N VAL A 35 -15.23 1.28 1.83
CA VAL A 35 -16.36 0.81 2.65
C VAL A 35 -17.65 1.38 2.06
N ASP A 36 -18.71 0.56 1.94
CA ASP A 36 -20.02 1.02 1.44
C ASP A 36 -20.78 1.84 2.50
N THR A 37 -20.23 3.01 2.77
CA THR A 37 -20.75 4.06 3.65
C THR A 37 -20.75 5.38 2.87
N GLU A 38 -21.44 6.40 3.38
CA GLU A 38 -21.44 7.72 2.75
C GLU A 38 -20.02 8.32 2.73
N ASP A 39 -19.33 8.28 3.88
CA ASP A 39 -17.92 8.69 4.01
C ASP A 39 -17.00 7.88 3.08
N GLY A 40 -17.20 6.57 2.97
CA GLY A 40 -16.41 5.73 2.07
C GLY A 40 -16.63 6.05 0.58
N LYS A 41 -17.85 6.47 0.21
CA LYS A 41 -18.15 6.94 -1.16
C LYS A 41 -17.51 8.30 -1.44
N GLU A 42 -17.54 9.21 -0.49
CA GLU A 42 -16.86 10.51 -0.60
C GLU A 42 -15.34 10.31 -0.71
N PHE A 43 -14.76 9.48 0.14
CA PHE A 43 -13.35 9.12 0.06
C PHE A 43 -13.00 8.48 -1.29
N GLY A 44 -13.85 7.57 -1.79
CA GLY A 44 -13.64 6.97 -3.11
C GLY A 44 -13.69 7.97 -4.28
N LYS A 45 -14.43 9.08 -4.15
CA LYS A 45 -14.36 10.20 -5.12
C LYS A 45 -13.03 10.92 -5.01
N HIS A 46 -12.60 11.24 -3.78
CA HIS A 46 -11.32 11.89 -3.53
C HIS A 46 -10.14 11.08 -4.10
N VAL A 47 -10.14 9.74 -3.92
CA VAL A 47 -9.12 8.86 -4.50
C VAL A 47 -9.07 8.97 -6.02
N LYS A 48 -10.22 8.99 -6.69
CA LYS A 48 -10.30 9.14 -8.15
C LYS A 48 -9.77 10.50 -8.60
N GLU A 49 -10.16 11.58 -7.93
CA GLU A 49 -9.65 12.93 -8.21
C GLU A 49 -8.12 12.98 -8.03
N GLU A 50 -7.58 12.31 -7.01
CA GLU A 50 -6.14 12.20 -6.78
C GLU A 50 -5.43 11.46 -7.92
N TYR A 51 -6.02 10.39 -8.48
CA TYR A 51 -5.46 9.66 -9.62
C TYR A 51 -5.46 10.49 -10.91
N GLU A 52 -6.49 11.32 -11.13
CA GLU A 52 -6.57 12.22 -12.30
C GLU A 52 -5.46 13.29 -12.30
N LEU A 53 -4.86 13.59 -11.13
CA LEU A 53 -3.75 14.52 -11.01
C LEU A 53 -2.39 13.92 -11.40
N ILE A 54 -2.32 12.61 -11.67
CA ILE A 54 -1.07 11.94 -12.05
C ILE A 54 -0.82 12.16 -13.54
N PRO A 55 0.25 12.87 -13.96
CA PRO A 55 0.48 13.25 -15.36
C PRO A 55 1.16 12.13 -16.16
N TYR A 56 1.00 10.87 -15.75
CA TYR A 56 1.68 9.70 -16.29
C TYR A 56 0.70 8.57 -16.52
N GLU A 57 0.96 7.74 -17.52
CA GLU A 57 0.18 6.52 -17.76
C GLU A 57 0.60 5.40 -16.79
N PHE A 58 -0.39 4.62 -16.33
CA PHE A 58 -0.19 3.46 -15.47
C PHE A 58 -1.34 2.47 -15.67
N ASP A 59 -1.08 1.19 -15.39
CA ASP A 59 -2.12 0.17 -15.35
C ASP A 59 -2.87 0.22 -14.01
N MET A 60 -4.15 -0.15 -14.01
CA MET A 60 -4.98 -0.17 -12.81
C MET A 60 -5.56 -1.56 -12.57
N ILE A 61 -5.42 -2.04 -11.33
CA ILE A 61 -6.13 -3.20 -10.79
C ILE A 61 -6.85 -2.82 -9.49
N TYR A 62 -7.78 -3.67 -9.09
CA TYR A 62 -8.65 -3.41 -7.93
C TYR A 62 -8.57 -4.56 -6.94
N GLU A 63 -8.53 -4.22 -5.65
CA GLU A 63 -8.71 -5.15 -4.55
C GLU A 63 -10.00 -5.97 -4.75
N LYS A 64 -9.92 -7.27 -4.50
CA LYS A 64 -11.02 -8.22 -4.61
C LYS A 64 -11.70 -8.42 -3.26
N ASP A 65 -12.77 -9.21 -3.25
CA ASP A 65 -13.53 -9.46 -2.02
C ASP A 65 -12.73 -10.28 -1.00
N THR A 66 -11.75 -11.07 -1.47
CA THR A 66 -10.84 -11.85 -0.64
C THR A 66 -9.39 -11.49 -0.90
N PHE A 67 -8.54 -11.75 0.10
CA PHE A 67 -7.11 -11.56 -0.03
C PHE A 67 -6.51 -12.50 -1.09
N GLU A 68 -6.97 -13.76 -1.14
CA GLU A 68 -6.50 -14.77 -2.08
C GLU A 68 -6.80 -14.38 -3.53
N GLU A 69 -8.00 -13.87 -3.81
CA GLU A 69 -8.33 -13.36 -5.15
C GLU A 69 -7.51 -12.13 -5.52
N THR A 70 -7.24 -11.25 -4.56
CA THR A 70 -6.37 -10.09 -4.76
C THR A 70 -4.94 -10.52 -5.05
N LEU A 71 -4.43 -11.50 -4.29
CA LEU A 71 -3.10 -12.08 -4.48
C LEU A 71 -2.96 -12.71 -5.87
N GLU A 72 -3.95 -13.47 -6.32
CA GLU A 72 -3.93 -14.08 -7.66
C GLU A 72 -4.04 -13.03 -8.78
N GLU A 73 -4.80 -11.96 -8.58
CA GLU A 73 -4.82 -10.84 -9.53
C GLU A 73 -3.45 -10.15 -9.63
N VAL A 74 -2.84 -9.86 -8.48
CA VAL A 74 -1.51 -9.24 -8.38
C VAL A 74 -0.43 -10.15 -8.98
N ARG A 75 -0.51 -11.47 -8.76
CA ARG A 75 0.45 -12.46 -9.26
C ARG A 75 0.54 -12.46 -10.79
N LYS A 76 -0.54 -12.16 -11.50
CA LYS A 76 -0.57 -12.08 -12.98
C LYS A 76 0.37 -11.02 -13.54
N PHE A 77 0.70 -10.00 -12.74
CA PHE A 77 1.60 -8.93 -13.13
C PHE A 77 3.07 -9.27 -12.87
N ASP A 78 3.42 -10.41 -12.27
CA ASP A 78 4.81 -10.76 -11.94
C ASP A 78 5.62 -9.57 -11.36
N PRO A 79 5.13 -8.95 -10.25
CA PRO A 79 5.70 -7.71 -9.77
C PRO A 79 7.15 -7.90 -9.28
N LEU A 80 7.99 -6.93 -9.60
CA LEU A 80 9.34 -6.81 -9.03
C LEU A 80 9.28 -6.34 -7.57
N LEU A 81 8.35 -5.43 -7.28
CA LEU A 81 8.21 -4.76 -5.99
C LEU A 81 6.76 -4.34 -5.80
N ILE A 82 6.31 -4.35 -4.55
CA ILE A 82 5.03 -3.80 -4.11
C ILE A 82 5.32 -2.76 -3.05
N VAL A 83 4.79 -1.55 -3.20
CA VAL A 83 4.96 -0.45 -2.25
C VAL A 83 3.61 0.12 -1.83
N PRO A 84 3.43 0.48 -0.55
CA PRO A 84 2.26 1.24 -0.15
C PRO A 84 2.39 2.70 -0.63
N GLY A 85 1.36 3.21 -1.29
CA GLY A 85 1.28 4.61 -1.70
C GLY A 85 0.80 5.54 -0.58
N ASN A 86 0.06 5.00 0.38
CA ASN A 86 -0.40 5.69 1.58
C ASN A 86 -0.48 4.73 2.79
N GLU A 87 -0.97 5.24 3.93
CA GLU A 87 -1.14 4.48 5.17
C GLU A 87 -2.11 3.29 5.06
N ARG A 88 -3.25 3.48 4.38
CA ARG A 88 -4.28 2.43 4.19
C ARG A 88 -3.73 1.23 3.42
N GLY A 89 -2.83 1.47 2.48
CA GLY A 89 -2.18 0.43 1.68
C GLY A 89 -1.10 -0.39 2.40
N VAL A 90 -0.62 0.03 3.58
CA VAL A 90 0.52 -0.60 4.27
C VAL A 90 0.27 -2.07 4.57
N VAL A 91 -0.88 -2.40 5.15
CA VAL A 91 -1.24 -3.77 5.54
C VAL A 91 -1.31 -4.69 4.32
N LEU A 92 -2.03 -4.27 3.28
CA LEU A 92 -2.19 -5.10 2.07
C LEU A 92 -0.86 -5.25 1.33
N ALA A 93 -0.09 -4.18 1.17
CA ALA A 93 1.22 -4.21 0.52
C ALA A 93 2.19 -5.16 1.23
N ALA A 94 2.25 -5.13 2.58
CA ALA A 94 3.11 -6.00 3.36
C ALA A 94 2.73 -7.48 3.21
N LYS A 95 1.43 -7.80 3.29
CA LYS A 95 0.93 -9.17 3.10
C LYS A 95 1.21 -9.69 1.70
N LEU A 96 0.91 -8.92 0.66
CA LEU A 96 1.19 -9.31 -0.73
C LEU A 96 2.69 -9.52 -0.96
N THR A 97 3.53 -8.63 -0.43
CA THR A 97 4.99 -8.74 -0.53
C THR A 97 5.50 -10.03 0.11
N HIS A 98 4.98 -10.36 1.30
CA HIS A 98 5.34 -11.58 2.03
C HIS A 98 4.95 -12.84 1.25
N GLU A 99 3.68 -12.95 0.83
CA GLU A 99 3.16 -14.13 0.13
C GLU A 99 3.81 -14.38 -1.24
N LEU A 100 4.26 -13.31 -1.90
CA LEU A 100 4.97 -13.40 -3.18
C LEU A 100 6.48 -13.60 -3.01
N GLY A 101 7.00 -13.63 -1.77
CA GLY A 101 8.43 -13.77 -1.50
C GLY A 101 9.26 -12.60 -2.02
N LEU A 102 8.68 -11.40 -2.09
CA LEU A 102 9.32 -10.19 -2.59
C LEU A 102 10.12 -9.49 -1.48
N LEU A 103 11.02 -8.60 -1.88
CA LEU A 103 11.77 -7.79 -0.94
C LEU A 103 10.86 -6.75 -0.26
N GLY A 104 10.88 -6.71 1.06
CA GLY A 104 10.18 -5.70 1.84
C GLY A 104 10.43 -5.81 3.34
N ASN A 105 9.66 -5.07 4.12
CA ASN A 105 9.70 -5.16 5.58
C ASN A 105 9.20 -6.54 6.04
N SER A 106 9.76 -7.07 7.13
CA SER A 106 9.27 -8.31 7.73
C SER A 106 7.80 -8.15 8.16
N ILE A 107 6.98 -9.15 7.82
CA ILE A 107 5.57 -9.18 8.21
C ILE A 107 5.39 -9.20 9.73
N GLU A 108 6.37 -9.72 10.48
CA GLU A 108 6.40 -9.74 11.94
C GLU A 108 6.42 -8.33 12.57
N ASN A 109 6.78 -7.31 11.78
CA ASN A 109 6.81 -5.92 12.22
C ASN A 109 5.54 -5.15 11.83
N LEU A 110 4.57 -5.77 11.17
CA LEU A 110 3.41 -5.07 10.61
C LEU A 110 2.60 -4.33 11.69
N ASP A 111 2.37 -4.97 12.83
CA ASP A 111 1.66 -4.34 13.96
C ASP A 111 2.44 -3.12 14.47
N ALA A 112 3.76 -3.24 14.60
CA ALA A 112 4.64 -2.15 14.99
C ALA A 112 4.74 -1.04 13.92
N MET A 113 4.25 -1.26 12.69
CA MET A 113 4.18 -0.26 11.62
C MET A 113 2.80 0.39 11.49
N THR A 114 1.74 -0.17 12.08
CA THR A 114 0.36 0.25 11.82
C THR A 114 -0.47 0.50 13.07
N LEU A 115 -0.08 -0.08 14.21
CA LEU A 115 -0.75 0.07 15.49
C LEU A 115 0.06 0.98 16.43
N LYS A 116 -0.52 2.11 16.82
CA LYS A 116 0.16 3.16 17.60
C LYS A 116 0.68 2.66 18.96
N ASN A 117 -0.11 1.82 19.65
CA ASN A 117 0.29 1.18 20.89
C ASN A 117 1.52 0.30 20.69
N GLU A 118 1.52 -0.56 19.67
CA GLU A 118 2.64 -1.45 19.37
C GLU A 118 3.89 -0.68 18.94
N MET A 119 3.75 0.39 18.13
CA MET A 119 4.86 1.30 17.83
C MET A 119 5.55 1.78 19.11
N HIS A 120 4.79 2.30 20.07
CA HIS A 120 5.34 2.83 21.31
C HIS A 120 5.89 1.74 22.25
N ASN A 121 5.28 0.55 22.26
CA ASN A 121 5.77 -0.60 23.02
C ASN A 121 7.16 -1.03 22.50
N ARG A 122 7.31 -1.20 21.17
CA ARG A 122 8.59 -1.59 20.56
C ARG A 122 9.69 -0.54 20.77
N LEU A 123 9.35 0.75 20.79
CA LEU A 123 10.29 1.81 21.15
C LEU A 123 10.75 1.68 22.62
N ALA A 124 9.81 1.45 23.54
CA ALA A 124 10.11 1.29 24.97
C ALA A 124 11.01 0.08 25.24
N GLU A 125 10.75 -1.06 24.60
CA GLU A 125 11.55 -2.29 24.71
C GLU A 125 13.02 -2.10 24.29
N ARG A 126 13.28 -1.12 23.41
CA ARG A 126 14.63 -0.74 22.97
C ARG A 126 15.26 0.38 23.79
N GLY A 127 14.62 0.80 24.90
CA GLY A 127 15.10 1.88 25.75
C GLY A 127 14.98 3.27 25.12
N LEU A 128 14.18 3.41 24.06
CA LEU A 128 13.89 4.70 23.44
C LEU A 128 12.74 5.40 24.15
N ARG A 129 12.69 6.73 24.04
CA ARG A 129 11.57 7.51 24.57
C ARG A 129 10.28 7.11 23.84
N SER A 130 9.24 6.78 24.60
CA SER A 130 7.93 6.38 24.11
C SER A 130 6.82 7.07 24.92
N ILE A 131 5.61 7.12 24.35
CA ILE A 131 4.41 7.61 25.04
C ILE A 131 3.67 6.38 25.57
N LYS A 132 3.38 6.37 26.87
CA LYS A 132 2.55 5.32 27.46
C LYS A 132 1.10 5.56 27.02
N ILE A 133 0.57 4.65 26.21
CA ILE A 133 -0.84 4.63 25.84
C ILE A 133 -1.54 3.73 26.87
N THR A 134 -2.43 4.31 27.68
CA THR A 134 -3.32 3.57 28.59
C THR A 134 -4.68 3.44 27.90
N ASP A 135 -5.23 2.22 27.92
CA ASP A 135 -6.59 1.91 27.43
C ASP A 135 -7.69 2.67 28.21
#